data_AF-A0AAW5VMU9-F1
#
_entry.id   AF-A0AAW5VMU9-F1
#
_cell.length_a   1.000
_cell.length_b   1.000
_cell.length_c   1.000
_cell.angle_alpha   90.00
_cell.angle_beta   90.00
_cell.angle_gamma   90.00
#
_symmetry.space_group_name_H-M   'P 1'
#
loop_
_entity.id
_entity.type
_entity.pdbx_description
1 polymer ?
#
loop_
_entity_poly.entity_id
_entity_poly.type
_entity_poly.pdbx_seq_one_letter_code
_entity_poly.pdbx_strand_id
1 'polypeptide(L)'
;MNSSNNPDSNTKTEDDLITVEYQGVELTAKFILRTKRDFAIEILSPYSGFLTGLHKPCFADPKSSFLNAEGIFKAEGMLIKLYIILKQFFENIESIKSEIPIIQEEHEVTNSKILELKNDLKNLKSKMKKKILTPLEYQRSIKPLKKEIKNLKCSKFDSFERLLEKNLQTIVPYNLRFEFYEFLIKETKAI
;
A
#
# COMPACT_ATOMS: atom_id res chain seq x y z
N MET A 1 -7.59 1.49 46.50
CA MET A 1 -8.60 1.86 45.49
C MET A 1 -7.85 2.11 44.19
N ASN A 2 -7.92 1.16 43.26
CA ASN A 2 -7.22 1.23 41.98
C ASN A 2 -8.04 2.08 41.00
N SER A 3 -7.54 3.26 40.63
CA SER A 3 -8.07 4.01 39.49
C SER A 3 -7.51 3.40 38.21
N SER A 4 -8.32 2.56 37.57
CA SER A 4 -8.12 2.12 36.20
C SER A 4 -8.29 3.33 35.27
N ASN A 5 -7.18 3.93 34.85
CA ASN A 5 -7.19 4.86 33.72
C ASN A 5 -6.98 4.02 32.46
N ASN A 6 -8.09 3.63 31.84
CA ASN A 6 -8.10 3.10 30.49
C ASN A 6 -8.11 4.31 29.52
N PRO A 7 -7.05 4.61 28.77
CA PRO A 7 -7.02 5.79 27.89
C PRO A 7 -7.67 5.54 26.52
N ASP A 8 -8.27 4.36 26.29
CA ASP A 8 -8.90 4.00 25.03
C ASP A 8 -10.38 4.45 24.96
N SER A 9 -10.66 5.69 25.37
CA SER A 9 -11.93 6.33 25.04
C SER A 9 -11.87 6.83 23.60
N ASN A 10 -12.36 5.99 22.69
CA ASN A 10 -12.58 6.29 21.29
C ASN A 10 -13.79 7.26 21.14
N THR A 11 -13.70 8.44 21.73
CA THR A 11 -14.67 9.54 21.57
C THR A 11 -14.39 10.24 20.25
N LYS A 12 -15.20 9.96 19.23
CA LYS A 12 -15.29 10.78 18.02
C LYS A 12 -15.79 12.16 18.40
N THR A 13 -14.88 13.13 18.57
CA THR A 13 -15.21 14.55 18.65
C THR A 13 -15.05 15.19 17.27
N GLU A 14 -15.69 16.35 17.05
CA GLU A 14 -15.48 17.19 15.87
C GLU A 14 -14.00 17.56 15.64
N ASP A 15 -13.14 17.37 16.65
CA ASP A 15 -11.68 17.58 16.63
C ASP A 15 -10.89 16.65 15.70
N ASP A 16 -11.54 15.67 15.07
CA ASP A 16 -10.92 14.72 14.15
C ASP A 16 -11.08 15.11 12.67
N LEU A 17 -11.78 16.21 12.36
CA LEU A 17 -11.88 16.74 11.00
C LEU A 17 -10.72 17.69 10.69
N ILE A 18 -10.15 17.57 9.50
CA ILE A 18 -9.10 18.43 8.97
C ILE A 18 -9.65 19.12 7.72
N THR A 19 -9.56 20.44 7.68
CA THR A 19 -9.92 21.24 6.51
C THR A 19 -8.77 22.15 6.13
N VAL A 20 -8.37 22.11 4.86
CA VAL A 20 -7.27 22.92 4.32
C VAL A 20 -7.67 23.47 2.95
N GLU A 21 -7.51 24.77 2.75
CA GLU A 21 -7.60 25.36 1.42
C GLU A 21 -6.24 25.25 0.71
N TYR A 22 -6.22 24.64 -0.48
CA TYR A 22 -5.01 24.50 -1.29
C TYR A 22 -5.31 24.85 -2.75
N GLN A 23 -4.65 25.89 -3.28
CA GLN A 23 -4.84 26.36 -4.65
C GLN A 23 -6.31 26.65 -5.02
N GLY A 24 -7.08 27.22 -4.08
CA GLY A 24 -8.50 27.52 -4.25
C GLY A 24 -9.44 26.32 -4.19
N VAL A 25 -8.95 25.15 -3.77
CA VAL A 25 -9.75 23.95 -3.54
C VAL A 25 -9.78 23.66 -2.04
N GLU A 26 -10.98 23.51 -1.48
CA GLU A 26 -11.15 23.05 -0.10
C GLU A 26 -10.94 21.54 -0.02
N LEU A 27 -9.96 21.13 0.78
CA LEU A 27 -9.64 19.74 1.07
C LEU A 27 -10.20 19.41 2.46
N THR A 28 -10.94 18.31 2.55
CA THR A 28 -11.44 17.80 3.84
C THR A 28 -10.99 16.37 4.05
N ALA A 29 -10.60 16.06 5.28
CA ALA A 29 -10.22 14.72 5.70
C ALA A 29 -10.63 14.47 7.14
N LYS A 30 -10.61 13.21 7.56
CA LYS A 30 -10.80 12.83 8.97
C LYS A 30 -9.66 11.96 9.44
N PHE A 31 -9.28 12.08 10.72
CA PHE A 31 -8.46 11.06 11.36
C PHE A 31 -9.24 9.74 11.44
N ILE A 32 -8.61 8.65 11.00
CA ILE A 32 -9.09 7.28 11.23
C ILE A 32 -8.32 6.60 12.37
N LEU A 33 -7.13 7.11 12.67
CA LEU A 33 -6.27 6.71 13.77
C LEU A 33 -5.48 7.94 14.19
N ARG A 34 -5.40 8.20 15.49
CA ARG A 34 -4.55 9.25 16.03
C ARG A 34 -4.06 8.85 17.43
N THR A 35 -2.77 8.63 17.56
CA THR A 35 -2.09 8.26 18.79
C THR A 35 -0.93 9.23 19.04
N LYS A 36 -0.14 9.02 20.10
CA LYS A 36 1.07 9.81 20.32
C LYS A 36 2.10 9.65 19.18
N ARG A 37 2.14 8.47 18.54
CA ARG A 37 3.20 8.11 17.58
C ARG A 37 2.70 7.80 16.18
N ASP A 38 1.40 7.62 16.02
CA ASP A 38 0.80 7.23 14.75
C ASP A 38 -0.35 8.15 14.44
N PHE A 39 -0.52 8.49 13.17
CA PHE A 39 -1.81 8.91 12.68
C PHE A 39 -2.07 8.36 11.29
N ALA A 40 -3.34 8.24 10.95
CA ALA A 40 -3.80 8.03 9.58
C ALA A 40 -5.05 8.88 9.33
N ILE A 41 -5.14 9.41 8.12
CA ILE A 41 -6.23 10.25 7.66
C ILE A 41 -6.86 9.66 6.40
N GLU A 42 -8.16 9.82 6.28
CA GLU A 42 -8.94 9.52 5.07
C GLU A 42 -9.37 10.83 4.43
N ILE A 43 -9.06 11.03 3.16
CA ILE A 43 -9.61 12.17 2.41
C ILE A 43 -11.11 11.96 2.20
N LEU A 44 -11.90 12.98 2.52
CA LEU A 44 -13.35 13.02 2.34
C LEU A 44 -13.72 13.80 1.08
N SER A 45 -12.98 14.86 0.77
CA SER A 45 -13.16 15.62 -0.47
C SER A 45 -11.89 16.41 -0.84
N PRO A 46 -11.57 16.55 -2.13
CA PRO A 46 -12.07 15.77 -3.27
C PRO A 46 -11.40 14.38 -3.32
N TYR A 47 -11.92 13.47 -4.15
CA TYR A 47 -11.37 12.10 -4.33
C TYR A 47 -11.44 11.24 -3.06
N SER A 48 -12.65 11.06 -2.52
CA SER A 48 -12.88 10.31 -1.28
C SER A 48 -12.39 8.86 -1.31
N GLY A 49 -12.07 8.30 -0.13
CA GLY A 49 -11.83 6.86 0.05
C GLY A 49 -10.37 6.43 -0.05
N PHE A 50 -9.44 7.39 -0.10
CA PHE A 50 -8.00 7.15 -0.03
C PHE A 50 -7.42 7.54 1.31
N LEU A 51 -6.39 6.81 1.74
CA LEU A 51 -5.81 6.90 3.06
C LEU A 51 -4.32 7.22 3.00
N THR A 52 -3.85 7.97 3.99
CA THR A 52 -2.42 8.18 4.20
C THR A 52 -2.11 8.35 5.67
N GLY A 53 -0.87 8.13 6.08
CA GLY A 53 -0.51 8.17 7.49
C GLY A 53 0.98 8.30 7.73
N LEU A 54 1.32 8.52 9.00
CA LEU A 54 2.68 8.71 9.44
C LEU A 54 2.92 8.00 10.77
N HIS A 55 4.08 7.37 10.89
CA HIS A 55 4.57 6.74 12.10
C HIS A 55 5.82 7.46 12.61
N LYS A 56 5.89 7.68 13.92
CA LYS A 56 7.08 8.11 14.64
C LYS A 56 7.80 6.89 15.24
N PRO A 57 9.06 6.64 14.84
CA PRO A 57 9.84 5.55 15.42
C PRO A 57 9.95 5.65 16.94
N CYS A 58 10.14 4.52 17.61
CA CYS A 58 10.14 4.45 19.07
C CYS A 58 11.24 5.26 19.77
N PHE A 59 12.29 5.61 19.05
CA PHE A 59 13.43 6.42 19.47
C PHE A 59 13.29 7.92 19.12
N ALA A 60 12.15 8.34 18.57
CA ALA A 60 11.85 9.77 18.38
C ALA A 60 11.71 10.50 19.73
N ASP A 61 11.80 11.83 19.72
CA ASP A 61 11.64 12.67 20.91
C ASP A 61 10.35 12.29 21.67
N PRO A 62 10.44 11.86 22.95
CA PRO A 62 9.29 11.44 23.74
C PRO A 62 8.28 12.57 24.01
N LYS A 63 8.69 13.84 23.85
CA LYS A 63 7.80 15.00 23.95
C LYS A 63 7.00 15.27 22.69
N SER A 64 7.46 14.76 21.54
CA SER A 64 6.75 14.89 20.27
C SER A 64 5.50 13.99 20.28
N SER A 65 4.37 14.50 19.79
CA SER A 65 3.09 13.77 19.85
C SER A 65 2.17 14.19 18.72
N PHE A 66 1.51 13.26 18.05
CA PHE A 66 0.46 13.62 17.09
C PHE A 66 -0.88 14.01 17.73
N LEU A 67 -1.01 13.91 19.06
CA LEU A 67 -2.21 14.36 19.77
C LEU A 67 -2.28 15.89 19.95
N ASN A 68 -1.23 16.63 19.60
CA ASN A 68 -1.18 18.09 19.74
C ASN A 68 -1.19 18.78 18.35
N ALA A 69 -0.92 20.10 18.34
CA ALA A 69 -0.87 20.92 17.13
C ALA A 69 0.14 20.42 16.07
N GLU A 70 1.24 19.77 16.49
CA GLU A 70 2.19 19.13 15.58
C GLU A 70 1.49 18.08 14.72
N GLY A 71 0.59 17.28 15.31
CA GLY A 71 -0.17 16.27 14.59
C GLY A 71 -1.12 16.85 13.55
N ILE A 72 -1.82 17.94 13.88
CA ILE A 72 -2.69 18.65 12.92
C ILE A 72 -1.85 19.16 11.76
N PHE A 73 -0.78 19.91 12.03
CA PHE A 73 0.10 20.45 10.99
C PHE A 73 0.68 19.37 10.06
N LYS A 74 1.08 18.21 10.63
CA LYS A 74 1.58 17.08 9.83
C LYS A 74 0.46 16.44 9.01
N ALA A 75 -0.75 16.34 9.55
CA ALA A 75 -1.89 15.78 8.87
C ALA A 75 -2.35 16.67 7.69
N GLU A 76 -2.41 17.99 7.88
CA GLU A 76 -2.67 18.97 6.82
C GLU A 76 -1.65 18.84 5.67
N GLY A 77 -0.36 18.79 6.00
CA GLY A 77 0.69 18.59 5.00
C GLY A 77 0.60 17.25 4.27
N MET A 78 0.14 16.19 4.95
CA MET A 78 -0.11 14.88 4.34
C MET A 78 -1.37 14.90 3.45
N LEU A 79 -2.42 15.63 3.84
CA LEU A 79 -3.63 15.80 3.06
C LEU A 79 -3.34 16.50 1.72
N ILE A 80 -2.57 17.59 1.75
CA ILE A 80 -2.14 18.29 0.52
C ILE A 80 -1.37 17.35 -0.40
N LYS A 81 -0.41 16.58 0.14
CA LYS A 81 0.39 15.62 -0.66
C LYS A 81 -0.49 14.54 -1.27
N LEU A 82 -1.42 13.98 -0.50
CA LEU A 82 -2.36 12.99 -0.98
C LEU A 82 -3.21 13.57 -2.11
N TYR A 83 -3.75 14.78 -1.94
CA TYR A 83 -4.52 15.47 -2.99
C TYR A 83 -3.73 15.66 -4.29
N ILE A 84 -2.46 16.10 -4.24
CA ILE A 84 -1.63 16.30 -5.44
C ILE A 84 -1.50 14.99 -6.23
N ILE A 85 -1.23 13.88 -5.53
CA ILE A 85 -1.09 12.57 -6.18
C ILE A 85 -2.43 12.11 -6.74
N LEU A 86 -3.53 12.25 -5.99
CA LEU A 86 -4.87 11.87 -6.43
C LEU A 86 -5.32 12.69 -7.64
N LYS A 87 -5.09 14.00 -7.63
CA LYS A 87 -5.38 14.87 -8.77
C LYS A 87 -4.69 14.38 -10.03
N GLN A 88 -3.38 14.11 -9.99
CA GLN A 88 -2.65 13.56 -11.14
C GLN A 88 -3.20 12.19 -11.57
N PHE A 89 -3.54 11.33 -10.60
CA PHE A 89 -4.10 10.02 -10.87
C PHE A 89 -5.45 10.09 -11.59
N PHE A 90 -6.37 10.94 -11.11
CA PHE A 90 -7.67 11.14 -11.73
C PHE A 90 -7.59 11.90 -13.06
N GLU A 91 -6.65 12.82 -13.24
CA GLU A 91 -6.38 13.48 -14.53
C GLU A 91 -5.87 12.50 -15.60
N ASN A 92 -5.15 11.44 -15.20
CA ASN A 92 -4.58 10.43 -16.11
C ASN A 92 -5.33 9.09 -16.08
N ILE A 93 -6.53 9.04 -15.48
CA ILE A 93 -7.20 7.77 -15.17
C ILE A 93 -7.51 6.94 -16.41
N GLU A 94 -7.88 7.58 -17.53
CA GLU A 94 -8.20 6.87 -18.77
C GLU A 94 -6.97 6.25 -19.42
N SER A 95 -5.83 6.95 -19.40
CA SER A 95 -4.55 6.41 -19.84
C SER A 95 -4.15 5.20 -19.00
N ILE A 96 -4.25 5.33 -17.67
CA ILE A 96 -3.97 4.25 -16.71
C ILE A 96 -4.89 3.05 -16.97
N LYS A 97 -6.21 3.27 -17.09
CA LYS A 97 -7.21 2.22 -17.36
C LYS A 97 -6.92 1.48 -18.67
N SER A 98 -6.47 2.18 -19.72
CA SER A 98 -6.17 1.56 -21.02
C SER A 98 -5.00 0.57 -20.99
N GLU A 99 -4.04 0.74 -20.06
CA GLU A 99 -2.86 -0.12 -19.93
C GLU A 99 -3.08 -1.28 -18.93
N ILE A 100 -4.14 -1.22 -18.11
CA ILE A 100 -4.44 -2.24 -17.10
C ILE A 100 -4.62 -3.65 -17.70
N PRO A 101 -5.33 -3.86 -18.83
CA PRO A 101 -5.45 -5.17 -19.44
C PRO A 101 -4.10 -5.80 -19.80
N ILE A 102 -3.15 -4.99 -20.27
CA ILE A 102 -1.79 -5.44 -20.62
C ILE A 102 -1.07 -5.95 -19.37
N ILE A 103 -1.16 -5.20 -18.26
CA ILE A 103 -0.56 -5.60 -16.99
C ILE A 103 -1.22 -6.85 -16.43
N GLN A 104 -2.54 -6.99 -16.58
CA GLN A 104 -3.27 -8.18 -16.16
C GLN A 104 -2.78 -9.42 -16.93
N GLU A 105 -2.60 -9.32 -18.24
CA GLU A 105 -2.04 -10.40 -19.05
C GLU A 105 -0.61 -10.76 -18.61
N GLU A 106 0.27 -9.77 -18.41
CA GLU A 106 1.61 -10.00 -17.86
C GLU A 106 1.58 -10.72 -16.51
N HIS A 107 0.62 -10.34 -15.65
CA HIS A 107 0.43 -10.94 -14.33
C HIS A 107 -0.09 -12.37 -14.41
N GLU A 108 -0.96 -12.69 -15.37
CA GLU A 108 -1.48 -14.04 -15.62
C GLU A 108 -0.39 -14.99 -16.09
N VAL A 109 0.44 -14.56 -17.05
CA VAL A 109 1.62 -15.32 -17.50
C VAL A 109 2.56 -15.56 -16.33
N THR A 110 2.84 -14.52 -15.54
CA THR A 110 3.69 -14.61 -14.34
C THR A 110 3.11 -15.56 -13.29
N ASN A 111 1.80 -15.49 -13.03
CA ASN A 111 1.12 -16.37 -12.08
C ASN A 111 1.18 -17.83 -12.52
N SER A 112 1.00 -18.09 -13.82
CA SER A 112 1.11 -19.42 -14.41
C SER A 112 2.53 -19.97 -14.22
N LYS A 113 3.56 -19.16 -14.46
CA LYS A 113 4.95 -19.57 -14.21
C LYS A 113 5.24 -19.86 -12.74
N ILE A 114 4.73 -19.03 -11.84
CA ILE A 114 4.83 -19.26 -10.40
C ILE A 114 4.16 -20.58 -10.00
N LEU A 115 3.03 -20.92 -10.61
CA LEU A 115 2.32 -22.17 -10.34
C LEU A 115 3.14 -23.40 -10.78
N GLU A 116 3.74 -23.35 -11.97
CA GLU A 116 4.67 -24.39 -12.46
C GLU A 116 5.81 -24.61 -11.46
N LEU A 117 6.52 -23.54 -11.08
CA LEU A 117 7.65 -23.61 -10.15
C LEU A 117 7.22 -24.16 -8.77
N LYS A 118 6.00 -23.85 -8.31
CA LYS A 118 5.44 -24.42 -7.07
C LYS A 118 5.18 -25.92 -7.21
N ASN A 119 4.71 -26.38 -8.36
CA ASN A 119 4.54 -27.81 -8.65
C ASN A 119 5.89 -28.54 -8.67
N ASP A 120 6.93 -27.93 -9.25
CA ASP A 120 8.28 -28.47 -9.23
C ASP A 120 8.84 -28.58 -7.81
N LEU A 121 8.63 -27.56 -6.97
CA LEU A 121 8.99 -27.62 -5.55
C LEU A 121 8.27 -28.78 -4.82
N LYS A 122 6.98 -29.00 -5.11
CA LYS A 122 6.21 -30.13 -4.55
C LYS A 122 6.78 -31.48 -5.02
N ASN A 123 7.16 -31.58 -6.29
CA ASN A 123 7.78 -32.78 -6.86
C ASN A 123 9.14 -33.08 -6.23
N LEU A 124 10.00 -32.06 -6.07
CA LEU A 124 11.29 -32.18 -5.37
C LEU A 124 11.12 -32.65 -3.92
N LYS A 125 10.13 -32.09 -3.20
CA LYS A 125 9.79 -32.51 -1.83
C LYS A 125 9.36 -33.98 -1.78
N SER A 126 8.59 -34.44 -2.77
CA SER A 126 8.21 -35.86 -2.90
C SER A 126 9.43 -36.76 -3.17
N LYS A 127 10.34 -36.35 -4.06
CA LYS A 127 11.58 -37.11 -4.34
C LYS A 127 12.47 -37.23 -3.10
N MET A 128 12.61 -36.17 -2.31
CA MET A 128 13.30 -36.21 -1.01
C MET A 128 12.64 -37.18 -0.04
N LYS A 129 11.31 -37.15 0.11
CA LYS A 129 10.57 -38.09 0.99
C LYS A 129 10.77 -39.55 0.58
N LYS A 130 10.83 -39.83 -0.73
CA LYS A 130 11.11 -41.15 -1.29
C LYS A 130 12.59 -41.55 -1.23
N LYS A 131 13.46 -40.73 -0.60
CA LYS A 131 14.92 -40.92 -0.51
C LYS A 131 15.62 -41.00 -1.87
N ILE A 132 15.00 -40.44 -2.93
CA ILE A 132 15.60 -40.34 -4.28
C ILE A 132 16.63 -39.21 -4.34
N LEU A 133 16.43 -38.17 -3.52
CA LEU A 133 17.38 -37.06 -3.35
C LEU A 133 17.89 -37.03 -1.93
N THR A 134 19.18 -36.76 -1.76
CA THR A 134 19.74 -36.41 -0.46
C THR A 134 19.22 -35.04 0.01
N PRO A 135 19.27 -34.74 1.32
CA PRO A 135 18.90 -33.42 1.83
C PRO A 135 19.69 -32.26 1.19
N LEU A 136 20.97 -32.49 0.88
CA LEU A 136 21.84 -31.49 0.27
C LEU A 136 21.45 -31.20 -1.19
N GLU A 137 21.21 -32.24 -1.98
CA GLU A 137 20.75 -32.10 -3.37
C GLU A 137 19.38 -31.44 -3.46
N TYR A 138 18.47 -31.81 -2.54
CA TYR A 138 17.17 -31.15 -2.41
C TYR A 138 17.33 -29.65 -2.14
N GLN A 139 18.17 -29.27 -1.16
CA GLN A 139 18.41 -27.86 -0.85
C GLN A 139 19.02 -27.09 -2.03
N ARG A 140 19.98 -27.69 -2.74
CA ARG A 140 20.57 -27.09 -3.94
C ARG A 140 19.53 -26.88 -5.04
N SER A 141 18.59 -27.81 -5.19
CA SER A 141 17.54 -27.75 -6.22
C SER A 141 16.43 -26.73 -5.92
N ILE A 142 16.02 -26.58 -4.65
CA ILE A 142 14.91 -25.65 -4.31
C ILE A 142 15.34 -24.18 -4.25
N LYS A 143 16.61 -23.89 -3.95
CA LYS A 143 17.12 -22.52 -3.83
C LYS A 143 16.91 -21.67 -5.10
N PRO A 144 17.30 -22.12 -6.31
CA PRO A 144 17.06 -21.35 -7.53
C PRO A 144 15.57 -21.14 -7.79
N LEU A 145 14.73 -22.17 -7.64
CA LEU A 145 13.28 -22.06 -7.83
C LEU A 145 12.63 -21.04 -6.88
N LYS A 146 13.04 -21.04 -5.60
CA LYS A 146 12.56 -20.04 -4.63
C LYS A 146 13.00 -18.62 -4.99
N LYS A 147 14.23 -18.46 -5.49
CA LYS A 147 14.75 -17.17 -5.95
C LYS A 147 13.97 -16.68 -7.17
N GLU A 148 13.69 -17.56 -8.13
CA GLU A 148 12.92 -17.24 -9.32
C GLU A 148 11.48 -16.84 -8.98
N ILE A 149 10.79 -17.58 -8.09
CA ILE A 149 9.46 -17.18 -7.60
C ILE A 149 9.50 -15.79 -6.94
N LYS A 150 10.55 -15.48 -6.17
CA LYS A 150 10.71 -14.15 -5.57
C LYS A 150 10.86 -13.08 -6.66
N ASN A 151 11.70 -13.31 -7.65
CA ASN A 151 11.92 -12.37 -8.75
C ASN A 151 10.64 -12.15 -9.57
N LEU A 152 9.89 -13.21 -9.88
CA LEU A 152 8.61 -13.11 -10.59
C LEU A 152 7.59 -12.30 -9.78
N LYS A 153 7.54 -12.48 -8.45
CA LYS A 153 6.68 -11.66 -7.58
C LYS A 153 7.09 -10.18 -7.59
N CYS A 154 8.39 -9.88 -7.59
CA CYS A 154 8.87 -8.50 -7.71
C CYS A 154 8.50 -7.91 -9.08
N SER A 155 8.68 -8.65 -10.18
CA SER A 155 8.31 -8.19 -11.53
C SER A 155 6.85 -7.74 -11.65
N LYS A 156 5.93 -8.39 -10.94
CA LYS A 156 4.53 -7.94 -10.89
C LYS A 156 4.38 -6.56 -10.26
N PHE A 157 5.14 -6.29 -9.20
CA PHE A 157 5.15 -4.97 -8.57
C PHE A 157 5.79 -3.93 -9.49
N ASP A 158 6.90 -4.29 -10.14
CA ASP A 158 7.62 -3.41 -11.08
C ASP A 158 6.75 -3.02 -12.28
N SER A 159 5.92 -3.92 -12.81
CA SER A 159 4.99 -3.61 -13.91
C SER A 159 3.98 -2.51 -13.52
N PHE A 160 3.43 -2.56 -12.30
CA PHE A 160 2.49 -1.56 -11.82
C PHE A 160 3.18 -0.25 -11.46
N GLU A 161 4.39 -0.31 -10.90
CA GLU A 161 5.21 0.88 -10.64
C GLU A 161 5.53 1.63 -11.94
N ARG A 162 5.94 0.93 -13.00
CA ARG A 162 6.17 1.54 -14.32
C ARG A 162 4.92 2.25 -14.87
N LEU A 163 3.73 1.69 -14.67
CA LEU A 163 2.48 2.33 -15.08
C LEU A 163 2.26 3.65 -14.35
N LEU A 164 2.45 3.64 -13.02
CA LEU A 164 2.29 4.83 -12.21
C LEU A 164 3.36 5.88 -12.54
N GLU A 165 4.63 5.50 -12.67
CA GLU A 165 5.72 6.43 -13.01
C GLU A 165 5.58 7.04 -14.41
N LYS A 166 5.02 6.30 -15.35
CA LYS A 166 4.74 6.80 -16.71
C LYS A 166 3.64 7.87 -16.71
N ASN A 167 2.61 7.69 -15.88
CA ASN A 167 1.42 8.55 -15.88
C ASN A 167 1.43 9.63 -14.80
N LEU A 168 2.24 9.46 -13.74
CA LEU A 168 2.30 10.36 -12.59
C LEU A 168 3.69 10.97 -12.47
N GLN A 169 3.76 12.29 -12.36
CA GLN A 169 5.01 13.03 -12.21
C GLN A 169 5.52 13.03 -10.76
N THR A 170 4.83 12.34 -9.85
CA THR A 170 5.10 12.30 -8.41
C THR A 170 5.37 10.87 -7.96
N ILE A 171 6.32 10.70 -7.04
CA ILE A 171 6.57 9.40 -6.40
C ILE A 171 5.35 9.01 -5.56
N VAL A 172 4.69 7.92 -5.94
CA VAL A 172 3.55 7.37 -5.19
C VAL A 172 4.05 6.58 -3.98
N PRO A 173 3.65 6.95 -2.74
CA PRO A 173 3.98 6.20 -1.53
C PRO A 173 3.49 4.76 -1.57
N TYR A 174 4.24 3.85 -0.97
CA TYR A 174 3.95 2.41 -1.01
C TYR A 174 2.52 2.04 -0.56
N ASN A 175 2.00 2.68 0.49
CA ASN A 175 0.63 2.45 0.97
C ASN A 175 -0.42 2.81 -0.09
N LEU A 176 -0.23 3.93 -0.78
CA LEU A 176 -1.19 4.43 -1.76
C LEU A 176 -1.20 3.61 -3.06
N ARG A 177 -0.06 2.97 -3.40
CA ARG A 177 0.01 2.06 -4.58
C ARG A 177 -0.99 0.92 -4.47
N PHE A 178 -1.15 0.32 -3.29
CA PHE A 178 -2.12 -0.76 -3.10
C PHE A 178 -3.56 -0.25 -3.26
N GLU A 179 -3.86 0.93 -2.73
CA GLU A 179 -5.18 1.55 -2.87
C GLU A 179 -5.52 1.88 -4.33
N PHE A 180 -4.55 2.37 -5.11
CA PHE A 180 -4.73 2.59 -6.55
C PHE A 180 -4.99 1.30 -7.31
N TYR A 181 -4.26 0.23 -7.00
CA TYR A 181 -4.47 -1.06 -7.64
C TYR A 181 -5.87 -1.62 -7.35
N GLU A 182 -6.32 -1.57 -6.09
CA GLU A 182 -7.66 -2.00 -5.70
C GLU A 182 -8.76 -1.15 -6.35
N PHE A 183 -8.56 0.18 -6.42
CA PHE A 183 -9.47 1.09 -7.10
C PHE A 183 -9.60 0.72 -8.59
N LEU A 184 -8.47 0.55 -9.29
CA LEU A 184 -8.45 0.22 -10.71
C LEU A 184 -9.09 -1.14 -11.01
N ILE A 185 -8.89 -2.15 -10.15
CA ILE A 185 -9.55 -3.45 -10.30
C ILE A 185 -11.06 -3.31 -10.19
N LYS A 186 -11.56 -2.55 -9.20
CA LYS A 186 -12.99 -2.36 -9.00
C LYS A 186 -13.63 -1.65 -10.19
N GLU A 187 -12.98 -0.60 -10.68
CA GLU A 187 -13.43 0.19 -11.82
C GLU A 187 -13.43 -0.61 -13.14
N THR A 188 -12.42 -1.45 -13.36
CA THR A 188 -12.28 -2.22 -14.62
C THR A 188 -13.13 -3.49 -14.66
N LYS A 189 -13.52 -4.05 -13.51
CA LYS A 189 -14.48 -5.18 -13.43
C LYS A 189 -15.94 -4.75 -13.48
N ALA A 190 -16.22 -3.44 -13.43
CA ALA A 190 -17.56 -2.89 -13.50
C ALA A 190 -18.09 -2.71 -14.94
N ILE A 191 -17.36 -3.23 -15.93
CA ILE A 191 -17.69 -3.28 -17.37
C ILE A 191 -17.87 -4.76 -17.75
#